data_AF-A0A561UZL6-F1
#
_entry.id   AF-A0A561UZL6-F1
#
_cell.length_a   1.000
_cell.length_b   1.000
_cell.length_c   1.000
_cell.angle_alpha   90.00
_cell.angle_beta   90.00
_cell.angle_gamma   90.00
#
_symmetry.space_group_name_H-M   'P 1'
#
loop_
_entity.id
_entity.type
_entity.pdbx_description
1 polymer ?
#
loop_
_entity_poly.entity_id
_entity_poly.type
_entity_poly.pdbx_seq_one_letter_code
_entity_poly.pdbx_strand_id
1 'polypeptide(L)' 'MPGPRKLDPSSSPRALLGAELRHRREEAGLSQSDLGAPLFLSGSFIGQLESGVRRMQMDQAEKSTRSLARTASSYATARR' A
#
# COMPACT_ATOMS: atom_id res chain seq x y z
N MET A 1 -0.42 16.68 -13.94
CA MET A 1 -0.06 15.97 -12.70
C MET A 1 1.44 15.71 -12.73
N PRO A 2 2.22 16.01 -11.68
CA PRO A 2 3.63 15.62 -11.64
C PRO A 2 3.71 14.09 -11.73
N GLY A 3 4.65 13.56 -12.52
CA GLY A 3 4.87 12.12 -12.65
C GLY A 3 5.16 11.44 -11.31
N PRO A 4 5.07 10.10 -11.24
CA PRO A 4 5.26 9.36 -10.00
C PRO A 4 6.61 9.76 -9.38
N ARG A 5 6.57 10.39 -8.20
CA ARG A 5 7.79 10.76 -7.48
C ARG A 5 8.57 9.47 -7.21
N LYS A 6 9.79 9.36 -7.75
CA LYS A 6 10.68 8.22 -7.47
C LYS A 6 10.83 8.15 -5.94
N LEU A 7 10.38 7.03 -5.38
CA LEU A 7 10.55 6.73 -3.97
C LEU A 7 11.99 6.28 -3.77
N ASP A 8 12.63 6.76 -2.70
CA ASP A 8 13.92 6.25 -2.24
C ASP A 8 13.69 5.49 -0.93
N PRO A 9 13.57 4.14 -0.98
CA PRO A 9 13.35 3.31 0.20
C PRO A 9 14.47 3.41 1.23
N SER A 10 15.68 3.80 0.82
CA SER A 10 16.85 3.91 1.70
C SER A 10 16.88 5.21 2.52
N SER A 11 16.09 6.22 2.13
CA SER A 11 16.10 7.55 2.74
C SER A 11 15.62 7.58 4.20
N SER A 12 14.77 6.63 4.62
CA SER A 12 14.34 6.48 6.02
C SER A 12 13.59 5.17 6.25
N PRO A 13 13.45 4.69 7.51
CA PRO A 13 12.61 3.53 7.83
C PRO A 13 11.15 3.67 7.38
N ARG A 14 10.62 4.90 7.37
CA ARG A 14 9.27 5.19 6.87
C ARG A 14 9.17 5.05 5.35
N ALA A 15 10.20 5.50 4.63
CA ALA A 15 10.26 5.34 3.18
C ALA A 15 10.38 3.86 2.79
N LEU A 16 11.15 3.07 3.53
CA LEU A 16 11.21 1.62 3.35
C LEU A 16 9.82 0.97 3.53
N LEU A 17 9.13 1.28 4.64
CA LEU A 17 7.79 0.75 4.90
C LEU A 17 6.78 1.18 3.84
N GLY A 18 6.83 2.43 3.40
CA GLY A 18 5.97 2.95 2.34
C GLY A 18 6.22 2.27 1.00
N ALA A 19 7.48 2.06 0.64
CA ALA A 19 7.87 1.34 -0.58
C ALA A 19 7.40 -0.12 -0.55
N GLU A 20 7.50 -0.79 0.60
CA GLU A 20 7.01 -2.16 0.76
C GLU A 20 5.48 -2.24 0.64
N LEU A 21 4.74 -1.29 1.24
CA LEU A 21 3.29 -1.21 1.07
C LEU A 21 2.92 -1.10 -0.41
N ARG A 22 3.61 -0.22 -1.15
CA ARG A 22 3.40 -0.02 -2.58
C ARG A 22 3.69 -1.30 -3.36
N HIS A 23 4.81 -1.96 -3.07
CA HIS A 23 5.19 -3.20 -3.73
C HIS A 23 4.11 -4.27 -3.58
N ARG A 24 3.68 -4.56 -2.34
CA ARG A 24 2.62 -5.57 -2.09
C ARG A 24 1.28 -5.18 -2.70
N ARG A 25 0.92 -3.90 -2.70
CA ARG A 25 -0.30 -3.41 -3.36
C ARG A 25 -0.25 -3.70 -4.86
N GLU A 26 0.87 -3.39 -5.50
CA GLU A 26 1.07 -3.61 -6.94
C GLU A 26 1.08 -5.12 -7.27
N GLU A 27 1.72 -5.96 -6.44
CA GLU A 27 1.66 -7.42 -6.59
C GLU A 27 0.23 -7.98 -6.45
N ALA A 28 -0.60 -7.36 -5.61
CA ALA A 28 -2.02 -7.71 -5.46
C ALA A 28 -2.92 -7.13 -6.59
N GLY A 29 -2.36 -6.35 -7.52
CA GLY A 29 -3.10 -5.72 -8.63
C GLY A 29 -4.07 -4.62 -8.18
N LEU A 30 -3.88 -4.05 -6.99
CA LEU A 30 -4.78 -3.03 -6.44
C LEU A 30 -4.33 -1.62 -6.81
N SER A 31 -5.26 -0.71 -7.10
CA SER A 31 -4.96 0.72 -7.11
C SER A 31 -4.87 1.27 -5.68
N GLN A 32 -4.31 2.47 -5.51
CA GLN A 32 -4.29 3.14 -4.20
C GLN A 32 -5.71 3.36 -3.65
N SER A 33 -6.68 3.63 -4.51
CA SER A 33 -8.09 3.77 -4.13
C SER A 33 -8.69 2.43 -3.69
N ASP A 34 -8.34 1.32 -4.36
CA ASP A 34 -8.84 -0.01 -4.00
C ASP A 34 -8.31 -0.46 -2.64
N LEU A 35 -7.04 -0.15 -2.33
CA LEU A 35 -6.48 -0.40 -1.01
C LEU A 35 -7.07 0.54 0.06
N GLY A 36 -7.36 1.79 -0.29
CA GLY A 36 -7.89 2.79 0.63
C GLY A 36 -9.37 2.61 0.98
N ALA A 37 -10.19 2.15 0.04
CA ALA A 37 -11.64 1.97 0.22
C ALA A 37 -12.02 1.15 1.46
N PRO A 38 -11.49 -0.07 1.70
CA PRO A 38 -11.83 -0.85 2.90
C PRO A 38 -11.30 -0.23 4.21
N LEU A 39 -10.39 0.74 4.13
CA LEU A 39 -9.80 1.46 5.26
C LEU A 39 -10.49 2.80 5.53
N PHE A 40 -11.47 3.19 4.71
CA PHE A 40 -12.05 4.54 4.68
C PHE A 40 -10.98 5.64 4.46
N LEU A 41 -9.97 5.32 3.64
CA LEU A 41 -8.87 6.21 3.28
C LEU A 41 -8.94 6.56 1.79
N SER A 42 -8.59 7.80 1.44
CA SER A 42 -8.46 8.19 0.03
C SER A 42 -7.21 7.58 -0.61
N GLY A 43 -7.23 7.39 -1.93
CA GLY A 43 -6.04 6.95 -2.67
C GLY A 43 -4.85 7.91 -2.49
N SER A 44 -5.10 9.21 -2.34
CA SER A 44 -4.06 10.20 -2.03
C SER A 44 -3.44 9.99 -0.65
N PHE A 45 -4.22 9.61 0.36
CA PHE A 45 -3.72 9.28 1.69
C PHE A 45 -2.84 8.04 1.63
N ILE A 46 -3.25 7.01 0.87
CA ILE A 46 -2.43 5.83 0.61
C ILE A 46 -1.12 6.22 -0.09
N GLY A 47 -1.16 7.09 -1.11
CA GLY A 47 0.05 7.59 -1.77
C GLY A 47 1.00 8.36 -0.84
N GLN A 48 0.47 9.07 0.17
CA GLN A 48 1.31 9.70 1.19
C GLN A 48 1.94 8.70 2.16
N LEU A 49 1.26 7.57 2.44
CA LEU A 49 1.84 6.47 3.23
C LEU A 49 2.93 5.76 2.41
N GLU A 50 2.67 5.46 1.15
CA GLU A 50 3.63 4.81 0.24
C GLU A 50 4.89 5.63 0.03
N SER A 51 4.75 6.97 0.01
CA SER A 51 5.89 7.87 -0.13
C SER A 51 6.63 8.18 1.17
N GLY A 52 6.17 7.63 2.30
CA GLY A 52 6.73 7.93 3.62
C GLY A 52 6.48 9.36 4.10
N VAL A 53 5.76 10.20 3.34
CA VAL A 53 5.36 11.56 3.72
C VAL A 53 4.49 11.53 4.97
N ARG A 54 3.53 10.60 5.01
CA ARG A 54 2.69 10.34 6.17
C ARG A 54 3.24 9.14 6.93
N ARG A 55 3.30 9.24 8.26
CA ARG A 55 3.61 8.10 9.12
C ARG A 55 2.44 7.12 9.10
N MET A 56 2.73 5.85 8.83
CA MET A 56 1.77 4.76 9.01
C MET A 56 1.60 4.47 10.50
N GLN A 57 0.34 4.45 10.96
CA GLN A 57 0.00 4.02 12.32
C GLN A 57 -0.20 2.50 12.36
N MET A 58 -0.07 1.89 13.54
CA MET A 58 -0.20 0.43 13.69
C MET A 58 -1.55 -0.10 13.20
N ASP A 59 -2.65 0.55 13.58
CA ASP A 59 -4.00 0.19 13.11
C ASP A 59 -4.11 0.21 11.58
N GLN A 60 -3.44 1.18 10.93
CA GLN A 60 -3.42 1.27 9.47
C GLN A 60 -2.57 0.16 8.83
N ALA A 61 -1.43 -0.19 9.46
CA ALA A 61 -0.58 -1.27 9.00
C ALA A 61 -1.30 -2.63 9.09
N GLU A 62 -1.99 -2.89 10.21
CA GLU A 62 -2.75 -4.13 10.42
C GLU A 62 -3.89 -4.28 9.41
N LYS A 63 -4.69 -3.23 9.24
CA LYS A 63 -5.82 -3.27 8.31
C LYS A 63 -5.37 -3.37 6.86
N SER A 64 -4.31 -2.66 6.47
CA SER A 64 -3.73 -2.76 5.12
C SER A 64 -3.22 -4.16 4.83
N THR A 65 -2.49 -4.76 5.78
CA THR A 65 -1.98 -6.13 5.68
C THR A 65 -3.12 -7.14 5.54
N ARG A 66 -4.18 -6.99 6.35
CA ARG A 66 -5.38 -7.84 6.26
C ARG A 66 -6.08 -7.71 4.90
N SER A 67 -6.15 -6.50 4.36
CA SER A 67 -6.73 -6.25 3.04
C SER A 67 -5.93 -6.98 1.95
N LEU A 68 -4.60 -6.87 1.98
CA LEU A 68 -3.71 -7.52 1.02
C LEU A 68 -3.79 -9.06 1.12
N ALA A 69 -3.88 -9.61 2.33
CA ALA A 69 -4.00 -11.05 2.54
C ALA A 69 -5.32 -11.64 1.97
N ARG A 70 -6.43 -10.90 2.08
CA ARG A 70 -7.72 -11.31 1.48
C ARG A 70 -7.64 -11.40 -0.03
N THR A 71 -6.98 -10.42 -0.66
CA THR A 71 -6.78 -10.40 -2.12
C THR A 71 -5.86 -11.54 -2.56
N ALA A 72 -4.74 -11.77 -1.87
CA ALA A 72 -3.83 -12.88 -2.17
C ALA A 72 -4.50 -14.27 -2.10
N SER A 73 -5.39 -14.48 -1.12
CA SER A 73 -6.15 -15.74 -0.99
C SER A 73 -7.13 -15.98 -2.14
N SER A 74 -7.65 -14.91 -2.75
CA SER A 74 -8.53 -15.00 -3.92
C SER A 74 -7.75 -15.42 -5.17
N TYR A 75 -6.53 -14.89 -5.36
CA TYR A 75 -5.67 -15.22 -6.50
C TYR A 75 -5.03 -16.61 -6.41
N ALA A 76 -4.74 -17.13 -5.21
CA ALA A 76 -4.19 -18.48 -5.04
C ALA A 76 -5.16 -19.59 -5.47
N THR A 77 -6.47 -19.33 -5.40
CA THR A 77 -7.52 -20.27 -5.82
C THR A 77 -7.75 -20.24 -7.33
N ALA A 78 -7.50 -19.10 -7.98
CA ALA A 78 -7.71 -18.90 -9.42
C ALA A 78 -6.55 -19.36 -10.33
N ARG A 79 -5.41 -19.79 -9.76
CA ARG A 79 -4.23 -20.32 -10.49
C ARG A 79 -4.06 -21.84 -10.39
N ARG A 80 -5.09 -22.58 -9.97
CA ARG A 80 -5.10 -24.05 -9.95
C ARG A 80 -5.90 -24.63 -11.11
#